data_AF-A0A538GEB2-F1
#
_entry.id   AF-A0A538GEB2-F1
#
_cell.length_a   1.000
_cell.length_b   1.000
_cell.length_c   1.000
_cell.angle_alpha   90.00
_cell.angle_beta   90.00
_cell.angle_gamma   90.00
#
_symmetry.space_group_name_H-M   'P 1'
#
loop_
_entity.id
_entity.type
_entity.pdbx_description
1 polymer ?
#
loop_
_entity_poly.entity_id
_entity_poly.type
_entity_poly.pdbx_seq_one_letter_code
_entity_poly.pdbx_strand_id
1 'polypeptide(L)'
;MCGICGIATTHGVADVESLRAMSDLLVHRGPDSAGEHVDGGVALAARRLSIIDLEHGDQPIANEDGSCVVVQNGEIYNYPELRRELERAGHVLRTHCDTEALVHLYEEHGVGFAERLRGMFAVAIWDARRRHLVLARDPYGIKPLYYRHVGGELRFASELRALPRGEIDLDALEAFLAFNSIPAPYSIFREVRKLPAGHVLVWHDGDITLERFARPGPAAESELRDGDEAELVEELRARMRDSVRAHLLSDVPVGVLLSGGVDSAALAALAAQETPEPVHTFTIGFAERSFDERADARLVAERYGTEHHELLVRPEPELLLRALAEAFDEPFADSSALPTYL
;
A
#
# COMPACT_ATOMS: atom_id res chain seq x y z
N MET A 1 5.76 -6.69 -1.23
CA MET A 1 5.38 -5.32 -0.81
C MET A 1 6.01 -5.05 0.53
N CYS A 2 6.59 -3.89 0.87
CA CYS A 2 7.20 -3.71 2.20
C CYS A 2 6.23 -3.90 3.39
N GLY A 3 6.67 -4.37 4.54
CA GLY A 3 5.87 -4.39 5.78
C GLY A 3 6.41 -3.37 6.78
N ILE A 4 5.55 -2.52 7.33
CA ILE A 4 5.93 -1.55 8.38
C ILE A 4 5.21 -1.85 9.68
N CYS A 5 5.86 -1.57 10.81
CA CYS A 5 5.26 -1.62 12.14
C CYS A 5 5.95 -0.67 13.11
N GLY A 6 5.30 -0.37 14.24
CA GLY A 6 5.89 0.50 15.24
C GLY A 6 5.11 0.59 16.54
N ILE A 7 5.76 1.15 17.56
CA ILE A 7 5.27 1.33 18.92
C ILE A 7 5.60 2.76 19.34
N ALA A 8 4.62 3.48 19.90
CA ALA A 8 4.81 4.75 20.58
C ALA A 8 4.11 4.70 21.95
N THR A 9 4.81 5.04 23.03
CA THR A 9 4.31 4.87 24.40
C THR A 9 4.74 5.99 25.34
N THR A 10 3.88 6.31 26.31
CA THR A 10 4.20 7.22 27.43
C THR A 10 4.77 6.47 28.63
N HIS A 11 4.82 5.14 28.59
CA HIS A 11 5.20 4.30 29.73
C HIS A 11 6.70 4.13 29.94
N GLY A 12 7.53 4.83 29.14
CA GLY A 12 8.99 4.78 29.22
C GLY A 12 9.60 4.47 27.86
N VAL A 13 10.55 3.54 27.83
CA VAL A 13 11.22 3.11 26.60
C VAL A 13 10.31 2.14 25.83
N ALA A 14 10.26 2.28 24.52
CA ALA A 14 9.53 1.35 23.65
C ALA A 14 10.06 -0.08 23.79
N ASP A 15 9.15 -1.05 23.75
CA ASP A 15 9.50 -2.47 23.82
C ASP A 15 10.07 -2.95 22.47
N VAL A 16 11.40 -2.89 22.36
CA VAL A 16 12.15 -3.29 21.16
C VAL A 16 12.01 -4.78 20.85
N GLU A 17 11.84 -5.63 21.86
CA GLU A 17 11.64 -7.07 21.64
C GLU A 17 10.28 -7.33 21.01
N SER A 18 9.22 -6.67 21.52
CA SER A 18 7.92 -6.67 20.86
C SER A 18 8.02 -6.14 19.42
N LEU A 19 8.71 -5.02 19.18
CA LEU A 19 8.85 -4.46 17.83
C LEU A 19 9.48 -5.47 16.85
N ARG A 20 10.55 -6.16 17.28
CA ARG A 20 11.22 -7.17 16.45
C ARG A 20 10.31 -8.35 16.17
N ALA A 21 9.57 -8.84 17.17
CA ALA A 21 8.58 -9.89 16.96
C ALA A 21 7.47 -9.48 15.97
N MET A 22 7.02 -8.21 16.03
CA MET A 22 6.07 -7.65 15.06
C MET A 22 6.66 -7.62 13.65
N SER A 23 7.92 -7.19 13.51
CA SER A 23 8.65 -7.13 12.24
C SER A 23 8.90 -8.52 11.63
N ASP A 24 9.21 -9.53 12.45
CA ASP A 24 9.45 -10.91 12.01
C ASP A 24 8.21 -11.54 11.37
N LEU A 25 7.02 -11.17 11.83
CA LEU A 25 5.75 -11.62 11.24
C LEU A 25 5.44 -10.99 9.87
N LEU A 26 6.23 -10.01 9.43
CA LEU A 26 6.05 -9.28 8.16
C LEU A 26 7.11 -9.64 7.10
N VAL A 27 7.96 -10.64 7.34
CA VAL A 27 9.03 -11.05 6.41
C VAL A 27 8.50 -11.44 5.03
N HIS A 28 7.35 -12.13 4.95
CA HIS A 28 6.74 -12.52 3.67
C HIS A 28 6.37 -11.33 2.79
N ARG A 29 6.18 -10.15 3.39
CA ARG A 29 5.91 -8.92 2.67
C ARG A 29 7.20 -8.38 2.05
N GLY A 30 8.23 -8.23 2.87
CA GLY A 30 9.52 -7.63 2.53
C GLY A 30 10.71 -8.51 2.92
N PRO A 31 11.10 -9.47 2.07
CA PRO A 31 12.15 -10.44 2.38
C PRO A 31 13.57 -9.90 2.17
N ASP A 32 13.76 -8.77 1.48
CA ASP A 32 15.06 -8.34 0.97
C ASP A 32 15.91 -7.62 2.03
N SER A 33 15.29 -6.78 2.86
CA SER A 33 15.99 -6.08 3.94
C SER A 33 15.11 -5.80 5.15
N ALA A 34 15.75 -5.45 6.26
CA ALA A 34 15.09 -5.13 7.51
C ALA A 34 15.85 -4.03 8.25
N GLY A 35 15.11 -3.12 8.87
CA GLY A 35 15.68 -2.05 9.68
C GLY A 35 14.76 -1.64 10.81
N GLU A 36 15.36 -1.03 11.84
CA GLU A 36 14.67 -0.51 13.00
C GLU A 36 15.23 0.86 13.39
N HIS A 37 14.37 1.69 13.98
CA HIS A 37 14.73 2.96 14.61
C HIS A 37 14.11 2.98 16.01
N VAL A 38 14.88 3.41 17.00
CA VAL A 38 14.43 3.50 18.40
C VAL A 38 14.84 4.85 18.96
N ASP A 39 13.88 5.62 19.46
CA ASP A 39 14.07 6.89 20.14
C ASP A 39 13.16 6.98 21.37
N GLY A 40 13.71 6.58 22.52
CA GLY A 40 13.00 6.59 23.79
C GLY A 40 11.71 5.77 23.74
N GLY A 41 10.57 6.44 23.85
CA GLY A 41 9.24 5.82 23.85
C GLY A 41 8.70 5.49 22.46
N VAL A 42 9.45 5.74 21.38
CA VAL A 42 9.04 5.45 20.01
C VAL A 42 10.01 4.50 19.34
N ALA A 43 9.48 3.51 18.63
CA ALA A 43 10.26 2.60 17.83
C ALA A 43 9.52 2.23 16.53
N LEU A 44 10.23 2.23 15.40
CA LEU A 44 9.72 1.95 14.06
C LEU A 44 10.52 0.81 13.45
N ALA A 45 9.88 -0.04 12.65
CA ALA A 45 10.56 -1.08 11.88
C ALA A 45 9.94 -1.24 10.49
N ALA A 46 10.79 -1.64 9.55
CA ALA A 46 10.42 -1.95 8.18
C ALA A 46 11.05 -3.26 7.72
N ARG A 47 10.27 -4.02 6.93
CA ARG A 47 10.67 -5.16 6.11
C ARG A 47 10.52 -4.75 4.66
N ARG A 48 11.59 -4.77 3.87
CA ARG A 48 11.60 -4.19 2.53
C ARG A 48 11.48 -5.26 1.45
N LEU A 49 10.62 -4.98 0.47
CA LEU A 49 10.73 -5.57 -0.87
C LEU A 49 11.31 -4.47 -1.76
N SER A 50 12.48 -4.69 -2.33
CA SER A 50 13.23 -3.68 -3.08
C SER A 50 12.71 -3.58 -4.51
N ILE A 51 11.99 -2.48 -4.81
CA ILE A 51 11.41 -2.20 -6.13
C ILE A 51 12.07 -0.98 -6.79
N ILE A 52 12.28 0.10 -6.02
CA ILE A 52 12.94 1.34 -6.47
C ILE A 52 14.18 1.55 -5.59
N ASP A 53 15.31 1.89 -6.23
CA ASP A 53 16.63 2.07 -5.64
C ASP A 53 17.06 0.89 -4.78
N LEU A 54 17.36 -0.22 -5.44
CA LEU A 54 17.60 -1.52 -4.80
C LEU A 54 18.70 -1.45 -3.73
N GLU A 55 19.72 -0.63 -3.95
CA GLU A 55 20.92 -0.57 -3.12
C GLU A 55 20.81 0.41 -1.94
N HIS A 56 20.11 1.55 -2.08
CA HIS A 56 20.13 2.61 -1.08
C HIS A 56 18.78 2.90 -0.43
N GLY A 57 17.69 2.30 -0.91
CA GLY A 57 16.33 2.53 -0.39
C GLY A 57 15.98 1.78 0.90
N ASP A 58 16.97 1.30 1.65
CA ASP A 58 16.71 0.59 2.92
C ASP A 58 16.08 1.52 3.96
N GLN A 59 15.08 0.99 4.66
CA GLN A 59 14.27 1.73 5.63
C GLN A 59 14.57 1.24 7.06
N PRO A 60 14.46 2.10 8.09
CA PRO A 60 13.97 3.49 8.07
C PRO A 60 14.93 4.50 7.44
N ILE A 61 14.40 5.52 6.78
CA ILE A 61 15.17 6.63 6.18
C ILE A 61 15.03 7.88 7.07
N ALA A 62 16.11 8.60 7.30
CA ALA A 62 16.13 9.83 8.09
C ALA A 62 16.37 11.07 7.22
N ASN A 63 15.90 12.23 7.67
CA ASN A 63 16.28 13.52 7.08
C ASN A 63 17.76 13.86 7.36
N GLU A 64 18.24 15.02 6.89
CA GLU A 64 19.66 15.37 6.89
C GLU A 64 20.29 15.38 8.28
N ASP A 65 19.53 15.83 9.29
CA ASP A 65 19.96 15.96 10.67
C ASP A 65 19.48 14.84 11.60
N GLY A 66 18.75 13.86 11.06
CA GLY A 66 18.25 12.70 11.79
C GLY A 66 17.11 13.00 12.77
N SER A 67 16.52 14.20 12.75
CA SER A 67 15.40 14.55 13.63
C SER A 67 14.04 14.04 13.16
N CYS A 68 13.92 13.65 11.89
CA CYS A 68 12.74 12.99 11.32
C CYS A 68 13.14 11.66 10.69
N VAL A 69 12.34 10.61 10.94
CA VAL A 69 12.57 9.26 10.42
C VAL A 69 11.29 8.69 9.83
N VAL A 70 11.36 8.09 8.64
CA VAL A 70 10.23 7.53 7.89
C VAL A 70 10.38 6.04 7.63
N VAL A 71 9.25 5.33 7.71
CA VAL A 71 9.04 4.00 7.12
C VAL A 71 7.79 4.02 6.23
N GLN A 72 7.81 3.26 5.13
CA GLN A 72 6.78 3.21 4.11
C GLN A 72 6.52 1.78 3.62
N ASN A 73 5.25 1.43 3.48
CA ASN A 73 4.78 0.38 2.57
C ASN A 73 3.98 1.04 1.45
N GLY A 74 4.55 1.15 0.26
CA GLY A 74 3.92 1.90 -0.83
C GLY A 74 4.84 2.19 -1.99
N GLU A 75 4.31 2.95 -2.95
CA GLU A 75 5.02 3.59 -4.07
C GLU A 75 4.44 5.00 -4.28
N ILE A 76 5.31 6.00 -4.35
CA ILE A 76 4.95 7.40 -4.63
C ILE A 76 5.28 7.72 -6.09
N TYR A 77 4.28 7.67 -6.96
CA TYR A 77 4.46 7.81 -8.41
C TYR A 77 4.97 9.19 -8.86
N ASN A 78 4.63 10.25 -8.12
CA ASN A 78 5.11 11.61 -8.40
C ASN A 78 6.41 11.97 -7.64
N TYR A 79 7.14 11.00 -7.09
CA TYR A 79 8.39 11.27 -6.37
C TYR A 79 9.45 11.97 -7.23
N PRO A 80 9.60 11.75 -8.56
CA PRO A 80 10.61 12.45 -9.34
C PRO A 80 10.33 13.96 -9.41
N GLU A 81 9.06 14.35 -9.48
CA GLU A 81 8.64 15.75 -9.42
C GLU A 81 8.88 16.33 -8.03
N LEU A 82 8.43 15.63 -6.98
CA LEU A 82 8.60 16.05 -5.59
C LEU A 82 10.08 16.22 -5.22
N ARG A 83 10.94 15.28 -5.63
CA ARG A 83 12.39 15.37 -5.44
C ARG A 83 12.95 16.66 -6.00
N ARG A 84 12.63 17.00 -7.26
CA ARG A 84 13.14 18.23 -7.90
C ARG A 84 12.68 19.48 -7.16
N GLU A 85 11.49 19.46 -6.56
CA GLU A 85 10.99 20.56 -5.74
C GLU A 85 11.73 20.68 -4.42
N LEU A 86 11.96 19.55 -3.74
CA LEU A 86 12.69 19.48 -2.47
C LEU A 86 14.15 19.89 -2.64
N GLU A 87 14.83 19.44 -3.70
CA GLU A 87 16.19 19.87 -4.05
C GLU A 87 16.24 21.39 -4.30
N ARG A 88 15.19 21.96 -4.92
CA ARG A 88 15.07 23.42 -5.12
C ARG A 88 14.80 24.17 -3.81
N ALA A 89 14.13 23.54 -2.86
CA ALA A 89 13.91 24.08 -1.51
C ALA A 89 15.18 23.99 -0.63
N GLY A 90 16.18 23.22 -1.06
CA GLY A 90 17.49 23.12 -0.40
C GLY A 90 17.74 21.80 0.34
N HIS A 91 16.82 20.83 0.22
CA HIS A 91 17.01 19.50 0.77
C HIS A 91 18.10 18.72 0.04
N VAL A 92 18.80 17.86 0.77
CA VAL A 92 19.85 16.99 0.26
C VAL A 92 19.43 15.53 0.40
N LEU A 93 18.79 15.02 -0.65
CA LEU A 93 18.40 13.61 -0.76
C LEU A 93 19.61 12.74 -1.11
N ARG A 94 19.83 11.69 -0.32
CA ARG A 94 20.97 10.76 -0.37
C ARG A 94 20.69 9.49 -1.17
N THR A 95 19.42 9.17 -1.37
CA THR A 95 18.92 7.99 -2.09
C THR A 95 18.20 8.44 -3.36
N HIS A 96 17.85 7.50 -4.21
CA HIS A 96 16.91 7.62 -5.34
C HIS A 96 15.57 6.94 -5.08
N CYS A 97 15.32 6.53 -3.84
CA CYS A 97 14.09 5.92 -3.38
C CYS A 97 12.99 6.97 -3.19
N ASP A 98 11.76 6.61 -3.53
CA ASP A 98 10.56 7.42 -3.30
C ASP A 98 10.32 7.69 -1.80
N THR A 99 10.74 6.76 -0.93
CA THR A 99 10.58 6.86 0.52
C THR A 99 11.30 8.07 1.13
N GLU A 100 12.48 8.44 0.61
CA GLU A 100 13.21 9.61 1.14
C GLU A 100 12.50 10.93 0.81
N ALA A 101 11.79 11.02 -0.32
CA ALA A 101 11.00 12.20 -0.62
C ALA A 101 9.94 12.49 0.47
N LEU A 102 9.42 11.45 1.14
CA LEU A 102 8.42 11.60 2.19
C LEU A 102 8.93 12.36 3.42
N VAL A 103 10.15 12.06 3.88
CA VAL A 103 10.66 12.67 5.12
C VAL A 103 10.87 14.16 4.93
N HIS A 104 11.41 14.58 3.79
CA HIS A 104 11.61 15.99 3.46
C HIS A 104 10.29 16.70 3.11
N LEU A 105 9.36 16.02 2.44
CA LEU A 105 8.04 16.59 2.18
C LEU A 105 7.28 16.88 3.49
N TYR A 106 7.46 16.04 4.50
CA TYR A 106 6.95 16.29 5.85
C TYR A 106 7.67 17.47 6.53
N GLU A 107 8.96 17.68 6.31
CA GLU A 107 9.66 18.87 6.85
C GLU A 107 9.05 20.17 6.32
N GLU A 108 8.74 20.22 5.03
CA GLU A 108 8.16 21.39 4.36
C GLU A 108 6.68 21.62 4.70
N HIS A 109 5.90 20.54 4.81
CA HIS A 109 4.43 20.64 4.86
C HIS A 109 3.79 20.11 6.15
N GLY A 110 4.59 19.56 7.07
CA GLY A 110 4.07 18.87 8.25
C GLY A 110 3.08 17.77 7.85
N VAL A 111 1.97 17.65 8.60
CA VAL A 111 0.91 16.67 8.33
C VAL A 111 0.23 16.82 6.95
N GLY A 112 0.33 18.00 6.34
CA GLY A 112 -0.21 18.27 4.99
C GLY A 112 0.58 17.61 3.86
N PHE A 113 1.72 16.96 4.14
CA PHE A 113 2.53 16.27 3.13
C PHE A 113 1.71 15.24 2.34
N ALA A 114 0.75 14.56 2.99
CA ALA A 114 -0.05 13.50 2.41
C ALA A 114 -0.94 13.98 1.24
N GLU A 115 -1.36 15.25 1.24
CA GLU A 115 -2.17 15.84 0.17
C GLU A 115 -1.41 15.98 -1.15
N ARG A 116 -0.08 15.98 -1.08
CA ARG A 116 0.80 16.18 -2.25
C ARG A 116 1.21 14.85 -2.89
N LEU A 117 0.87 13.73 -2.28
CA LEU A 117 1.28 12.40 -2.73
C LEU A 117 0.33 11.85 -3.79
N ARG A 118 0.90 11.42 -4.91
CA ARG A 118 0.22 10.57 -5.89
C ARG A 118 0.84 9.18 -5.79
N GLY A 119 0.13 8.23 -5.18
CA GLY A 119 0.68 6.91 -4.90
C GLY A 119 -0.27 6.01 -4.14
N MET A 120 0.17 4.77 -3.93
CA MET A 120 -0.40 3.84 -2.97
C MET A 120 0.55 3.75 -1.78
N PHE A 121 0.09 4.04 -0.56
CA PHE A 121 1.01 4.18 0.57
C PHE A 121 0.35 3.99 1.93
N ALA A 122 1.12 3.39 2.82
CA ALA A 122 0.99 3.44 4.27
C ALA A 122 2.34 3.93 4.80
N VAL A 123 2.35 5.06 5.49
CA VAL A 123 3.57 5.77 5.93
C VAL A 123 3.52 5.99 7.42
N ALA A 124 4.68 5.87 8.09
CA ALA A 124 4.87 6.33 9.45
C ALA A 124 6.11 7.22 9.54
N ILE A 125 5.96 8.41 10.11
CA ILE A 125 7.03 9.39 10.33
C ILE A 125 7.14 9.70 11.82
N TRP A 126 8.32 9.52 12.40
CA TRP A 126 8.66 10.03 13.72
C TRP A 126 9.37 11.37 13.59
N ASP A 127 8.78 12.43 14.16
CA ASP A 127 9.37 13.76 14.30
C ASP A 127 9.78 13.97 15.76
N ALA A 128 11.08 13.82 16.04
CA ALA A 128 11.64 13.92 17.38
C ALA A 128 11.55 15.35 17.95
N ARG A 129 11.55 16.38 17.09
CA ARG A 129 11.48 17.79 17.51
C ARG A 129 10.10 18.14 18.02
N ARG A 130 9.06 17.69 17.32
CA ARG A 130 7.65 17.90 17.70
C ARG A 130 7.14 16.83 18.65
N ARG A 131 7.86 15.71 18.79
CA ARG A 131 7.41 14.49 19.47
C ARG A 131 6.09 13.98 18.89
N HIS A 132 6.02 13.93 17.56
CA HIS A 132 4.86 13.46 16.81
C HIS A 132 5.19 12.16 16.08
N LEU A 133 4.38 11.13 16.28
CA LEU A 133 4.33 9.98 15.38
C LEU A 133 3.16 10.18 14.42
N VAL A 134 3.45 10.33 13.14
CA VAL A 134 2.47 10.61 12.09
C VAL A 134 2.29 9.38 11.22
N LEU A 135 1.07 8.85 11.14
CA LEU A 135 0.70 7.77 10.24
C LEU A 135 -0.17 8.33 9.11
N ALA A 136 0.08 7.95 7.87
CA ALA A 136 -0.76 8.35 6.73
C ALA A 136 -1.09 7.15 5.85
N ARG A 137 -2.34 7.09 5.35
CA ARG A 137 -2.78 6.06 4.41
C ARG A 137 -3.38 6.70 3.15
N ASP A 138 -3.07 6.11 2.00
CA ASP A 138 -3.45 6.63 0.69
C ASP A 138 -4.96 6.85 0.52
N PRO A 139 -5.39 7.71 -0.43
CA PRO A 139 -6.78 8.12 -0.60
C PRO A 139 -7.79 6.98 -0.80
N TYR A 140 -7.35 5.82 -1.28
CA TYR A 140 -8.21 4.67 -1.57
C TYR A 140 -8.00 3.49 -0.60
N GLY A 141 -7.02 3.60 0.29
CA GLY A 141 -6.66 2.55 1.25
C GLY A 141 -6.03 1.33 0.59
N ILE A 142 -5.33 1.51 -0.54
CA ILE A 142 -4.68 0.43 -1.30
C ILE A 142 -3.67 -0.30 -0.42
N LYS A 143 -2.82 0.42 0.32
CA LYS A 143 -1.86 -0.19 1.25
C LYS A 143 -2.51 -0.35 2.63
N PRO A 144 -2.42 -1.54 3.25
CA PRO A 144 -3.03 -1.76 4.54
C PRO A 144 -2.23 -1.10 5.67
N LEU A 145 -2.95 -0.56 6.65
CA LEU A 145 -2.37 -0.04 7.89
C LEU A 145 -3.40 -0.17 9.02
N TYR A 146 -3.01 -0.88 10.06
CA TYR A 146 -3.80 -1.15 11.25
C TYR A 146 -3.14 -0.50 12.46
N TYR A 147 -3.94 -0.11 13.44
CA TYR A 147 -3.43 0.43 14.70
C TYR A 147 -4.28 0.01 15.89
N ARG A 148 -3.61 -0.09 17.04
CA ARG A 148 -4.18 -0.32 18.37
C ARG A 148 -3.71 0.80 19.28
N HIS A 149 -4.65 1.52 19.88
CA HIS A 149 -4.35 2.60 20.81
C HIS A 149 -5.02 2.34 22.16
N VAL A 150 -4.21 2.08 23.19
CA VAL A 150 -4.72 1.76 24.54
C VAL A 150 -3.77 2.34 25.59
N GLY A 151 -4.33 3.09 26.54
CA GLY A 151 -3.59 3.55 27.73
C GLY A 151 -2.43 4.51 27.45
N GLY A 152 -2.40 5.20 26.31
CA GLY A 152 -1.29 6.05 25.90
C GLY A 152 -0.28 5.37 24.97
N GLU A 153 -0.42 4.06 24.76
CA GLU A 153 0.40 3.30 23.81
C GLU A 153 -0.32 3.14 22.47
N LEU A 154 0.34 3.56 21.39
CA LEU A 154 -0.04 3.29 20.01
C LEU A 154 0.87 2.20 19.42
N ARG A 155 0.28 1.11 18.94
CA ARG A 155 0.96 0.15 18.07
C ARG A 155 0.35 0.19 16.69
N PHE A 156 1.16 0.11 15.63
CA PHE A 156 0.67 0.01 14.26
C PHE A 156 1.41 -1.05 13.47
N ALA A 157 0.76 -1.60 12.45
CA ALA A 157 1.38 -2.54 11.52
C ALA A 157 0.65 -2.61 10.18
N SER A 158 1.34 -3.07 9.14
CA SER A 158 0.75 -3.36 7.82
C SER A 158 -0.27 -4.51 7.85
N GLU A 159 -0.16 -5.42 8.81
CA GLU A 159 -1.03 -6.61 8.91
C GLU A 159 -1.46 -6.85 10.37
N LEU A 160 -2.66 -7.42 10.55
CA LEU A 160 -3.24 -7.65 11.88
C LEU A 160 -2.44 -8.67 12.69
N ARG A 161 -1.77 -9.65 12.06
CA ARG A 161 -0.92 -10.63 12.76
C ARG A 161 0.20 -9.99 13.57
N ALA A 162 0.69 -8.83 13.13
CA ALA A 162 1.75 -8.09 13.80
C ALA A 162 1.21 -7.20 14.91
N LEU A 163 -0.06 -7.30 15.30
CA LEU A 163 -0.64 -6.62 16.43
C LEU A 163 -1.18 -7.62 17.46
N PRO A 164 -1.22 -7.25 18.75
CA PRO A 164 -1.85 -8.08 19.76
C PRO A 164 -3.30 -8.38 19.39
N ARG A 165 -3.64 -9.67 19.31
CA ARG A 165 -5.02 -10.11 19.11
C ARG A 165 -5.86 -9.76 20.33
N GLY A 166 -7.08 -9.31 20.08
CA GLY A 166 -8.03 -8.90 21.11
C GLY A 166 -9.31 -9.71 21.07
N GLU A 167 -10.38 -9.14 21.62
CA GLU A 167 -11.71 -9.74 21.51
C GLU A 167 -12.27 -9.58 20.09
N ILE A 168 -13.06 -10.55 19.64
CA ILE A 168 -13.78 -10.42 18.37
C ILE A 168 -14.79 -9.26 18.49
N ASP A 169 -14.74 -8.35 17.52
CA ASP A 169 -15.71 -7.27 17.38
C ASP A 169 -16.97 -7.82 16.68
N LEU A 170 -18.09 -7.91 17.40
CA LEU A 170 -19.33 -8.48 16.87
C LEU A 170 -19.94 -7.58 15.79
N ASP A 171 -19.71 -6.27 15.85
CA ASP A 171 -20.16 -5.34 14.81
C ASP A 171 -19.34 -5.55 13.52
N ALA A 172 -18.04 -5.84 13.66
CA ALA A 172 -17.19 -6.19 12.52
C ALA A 172 -17.58 -7.54 11.91
N LEU A 173 -17.94 -8.52 12.74
CA LEU A 173 -18.44 -9.81 12.28
C LEU A 173 -19.78 -9.66 11.54
N GLU A 174 -20.69 -8.84 12.06
CA GLU A 174 -21.95 -8.52 11.38
C GLU A 174 -21.69 -7.85 10.01
N ALA A 175 -20.77 -6.88 9.96
CA ALA A 175 -20.38 -6.23 8.71
C ALA A 175 -19.79 -7.24 7.71
N PHE A 176 -18.96 -8.18 8.16
CA PHE A 176 -18.46 -9.26 7.30
C PHE A 176 -19.60 -10.11 6.73
N LEU A 177 -20.56 -10.53 7.56
CA LEU A 177 -21.70 -11.33 7.11
C LEU A 177 -22.62 -10.57 6.15
N ALA A 178 -22.67 -9.24 6.25
CA ALA A 178 -23.47 -8.38 5.38
C ALA A 178 -22.76 -8.02 4.06
N PHE A 179 -21.45 -7.80 4.09
CA PHE A 179 -20.68 -7.19 2.99
C PHE A 179 -19.56 -8.06 2.44
N ASN A 180 -19.42 -9.31 2.92
CA ASN A 180 -18.31 -10.23 2.61
C ASN A 180 -16.91 -9.68 2.95
N SER A 181 -16.85 -8.56 3.69
CA SER A 181 -15.61 -7.88 4.07
C SER A 181 -15.85 -7.02 5.31
N ILE A 182 -14.78 -6.73 6.06
CA ILE A 182 -14.83 -5.84 7.22
C ILE A 182 -14.39 -4.43 6.79
N PRO A 183 -15.30 -3.45 6.68
CA PRO A 183 -14.93 -2.11 6.22
C PRO A 183 -14.14 -1.34 7.28
N ALA A 184 -13.27 -0.42 6.85
CA ALA A 184 -12.66 0.55 7.75
C ALA A 184 -13.76 1.42 8.42
N PRO A 185 -13.60 1.83 9.69
CA PRO A 185 -12.40 1.65 10.53
C PRO A 185 -12.32 0.30 11.25
N TYR A 186 -13.30 -0.60 11.09
CA TYR A 186 -13.33 -1.87 11.79
C TYR A 186 -12.19 -2.81 11.37
N SER A 187 -11.79 -3.67 12.29
CA SER A 187 -11.09 -4.93 12.04
C SER A 187 -11.81 -6.03 12.80
N ILE A 188 -11.45 -7.30 12.58
CA ILE A 188 -12.04 -8.40 13.35
C ILE A 188 -11.80 -8.29 14.88
N PHE A 189 -10.78 -7.54 15.33
CA PHE A 189 -10.50 -7.34 16.75
C PHE A 189 -10.97 -5.96 17.23
N ARG A 190 -11.69 -5.92 18.37
CA ARG A 190 -12.34 -4.70 18.89
C ARG A 190 -11.37 -3.56 19.18
N GLU A 191 -10.18 -3.90 19.67
CA GLU A 191 -9.13 -2.95 20.06
C GLU A 191 -8.28 -2.48 18.88
N VAL A 192 -8.44 -3.09 17.70
CA VAL A 192 -7.64 -2.79 16.52
C VAL A 192 -8.52 -2.15 15.45
N ARG A 193 -8.05 -1.06 14.86
CA ARG A 193 -8.74 -0.33 13.81
C ARG A 193 -7.90 -0.29 12.55
N LYS A 194 -8.55 -0.34 11.39
CA LYS A 194 -7.94 0.04 10.11
C LYS A 194 -7.80 1.55 10.10
N LEU A 195 -6.62 2.10 9.80
CA LEU A 195 -6.51 3.53 9.49
C LEU A 195 -7.39 3.81 8.26
N PRO A 196 -8.39 4.70 8.32
CA PRO A 196 -9.27 4.92 7.18
C PRO A 196 -8.51 5.49 5.97
N ALA A 197 -8.98 5.19 4.76
CA ALA A 197 -8.39 5.70 3.52
C ALA A 197 -8.39 7.24 3.50
N GLY A 198 -7.31 7.86 3.02
CA GLY A 198 -7.18 9.31 2.93
C GLY A 198 -7.12 10.02 4.28
N HIS A 199 -6.60 9.36 5.33
CA HIS A 199 -6.44 9.95 6.66
C HIS A 199 -4.98 9.98 7.12
N VAL A 200 -4.69 10.98 7.95
CA VAL A 200 -3.50 11.10 8.78
C VAL A 200 -3.90 10.91 10.24
N LEU A 201 -3.18 10.07 10.96
CA LEU A 201 -3.26 9.94 12.41
C LEU A 201 -1.99 10.54 13.01
N VAL A 202 -2.13 11.42 13.99
CA VAL A 202 -0.99 11.95 14.76
C VAL A 202 -1.10 11.45 16.18
N TRP A 203 -0.05 10.81 16.68
CA TRP A 203 0.11 10.50 18.09
C TRP A 203 1.06 11.51 18.74
N HIS A 204 0.64 12.06 19.87
CA HIS A 204 1.42 12.98 20.69
C HIS A 204 1.08 12.78 22.16
N ASP A 205 2.11 12.48 22.97
CA ASP A 205 2.01 12.32 24.42
C ASP A 205 0.87 11.39 24.89
N GLY A 206 0.65 10.30 24.16
CA GLY A 206 -0.36 9.31 24.50
C GLY A 206 -1.73 9.55 23.88
N ASP A 207 -1.99 10.71 23.29
CA ASP A 207 -3.25 11.02 22.59
C ASP A 207 -3.11 10.84 21.08
N ILE A 208 -4.22 10.49 20.42
CA ILE A 208 -4.30 10.44 18.96
C ILE A 208 -5.28 11.47 18.41
N THR A 209 -4.91 12.13 17.33
CA THR A 209 -5.81 12.90 16.47
C THR A 209 -5.89 12.23 15.10
N LEU A 210 -7.05 12.29 14.48
CA LEU A 210 -7.30 11.69 13.17
C LEU A 210 -7.91 12.75 12.25
N GLU A 211 -7.23 13.04 11.15
CA GLU A 211 -7.63 14.05 10.17
C GLU A 211 -7.74 13.44 8.78
N ARG A 212 -8.78 13.82 8.05
CA ARG A 212 -8.98 13.36 6.67
C ARG A 212 -8.41 14.39 5.71
N PHE A 213 -7.49 13.96 4.85
CA PHE A 213 -6.90 14.78 3.81
C PHE A 213 -7.48 14.50 2.41
N ALA A 214 -8.09 13.31 2.20
CA ALA A 214 -8.70 12.95 0.94
C ALA A 214 -10.00 12.15 1.13
N ARG A 215 -10.95 12.35 0.21
CA ARG A 215 -12.16 11.53 0.10
C ARG A 215 -12.55 11.41 -1.37
N PRO A 216 -12.02 10.42 -2.10
CA PRO A 216 -12.50 10.13 -3.45
C PRO A 216 -14.01 9.86 -3.40
N GLY A 217 -14.73 10.48 -4.32
CA GLY A 217 -16.18 10.35 -4.43
C GLY A 217 -16.61 10.65 -5.87
N PRO A 218 -17.86 10.32 -6.22
CA PRO A 218 -18.39 10.71 -7.52
C PRO A 218 -18.34 12.23 -7.66
N ALA A 219 -17.95 12.70 -8.84
CA ALA A 219 -18.04 14.12 -9.18
C ALA A 219 -19.49 14.59 -9.04
N ALA A 220 -19.69 15.78 -8.50
CA ALA A 220 -21.01 16.40 -8.51
C ALA A 220 -21.44 16.69 -9.96
N GLU A 221 -22.74 16.73 -10.22
CA GLU A 221 -23.27 17.04 -11.55
C GLU A 221 -22.73 18.37 -12.09
N SER A 222 -22.53 19.37 -11.22
CA SER A 222 -21.94 20.67 -11.56
C SER A 222 -20.45 20.62 -11.91
N GLU A 223 -19.76 19.53 -11.58
CA GLU A 223 -18.34 19.29 -11.87
C GLU A 223 -18.17 18.40 -13.11
N LEU A 224 -19.27 17.87 -13.66
CA LEU A 224 -19.21 17.12 -14.90
C LEU A 224 -18.79 18.05 -16.02
N ARG A 225 -17.81 17.57 -16.78
CA ARG A 225 -17.28 18.31 -17.91
C ARG A 225 -18.19 18.13 -19.11
N ASP A 226 -18.72 19.24 -19.62
CA ASP A 226 -19.33 19.28 -20.95
C ASP A 226 -18.24 19.24 -22.02
N GLY A 227 -18.42 18.39 -23.03
CA GLY A 227 -17.47 18.23 -24.13
C GLY A 227 -18.02 17.31 -25.22
N ASP A 228 -17.38 17.34 -26.40
CA ASP A 228 -17.67 16.37 -27.44
C ASP A 228 -17.25 14.96 -26.98
N GLU A 229 -18.06 13.94 -27.29
CA GLU A 229 -17.80 12.56 -26.86
C GLU A 229 -16.41 12.07 -27.30
N ALA A 230 -15.97 12.41 -28.51
CA ALA A 230 -14.67 11.98 -29.00
C ALA A 230 -13.52 12.62 -28.20
N GLU A 231 -13.65 13.90 -27.83
CA GLU A 231 -12.66 14.60 -27.00
C GLU A 231 -12.58 13.97 -25.60
N LEU A 232 -13.71 13.64 -24.99
CA LEU A 232 -13.78 13.01 -23.67
C LEU A 232 -13.16 11.60 -23.68
N VAL A 233 -13.38 10.82 -24.75
CA VAL A 233 -12.78 9.50 -24.93
C VAL A 233 -11.26 9.58 -25.06
N GLU A 234 -10.73 10.54 -25.83
CA GLU A 234 -9.28 10.73 -25.94
C GLU A 234 -8.66 11.19 -24.61
N GLU A 235 -9.34 12.07 -23.88
CA GLU A 235 -8.89 12.50 -22.55
C GLU A 235 -8.86 11.33 -21.56
N LEU A 236 -9.91 10.50 -21.52
CA LEU A 236 -9.95 9.31 -20.68
C LEU A 236 -8.76 8.39 -21.00
N ARG A 237 -8.51 8.13 -22.29
CA ARG A 237 -7.40 7.29 -22.72
C ARG A 237 -6.05 7.89 -22.30
N ALA A 238 -5.87 9.20 -22.43
CA ALA A 238 -4.66 9.88 -22.01
C ALA A 238 -4.43 9.78 -20.48
N ARG A 239 -5.48 9.94 -19.67
CA ARG A 239 -5.41 9.80 -18.20
C ARG A 239 -5.13 8.36 -17.77
N MET A 240 -5.76 7.37 -18.42
CA MET A 240 -5.46 5.96 -18.15
C MET A 240 -4.02 5.62 -18.53
N ARG A 241 -3.54 6.10 -19.68
CA ARG A 241 -2.15 5.92 -20.13
C ARG A 241 -1.15 6.55 -19.15
N ASP A 242 -1.43 7.77 -18.69
CA ASP A 242 -0.60 8.44 -17.68
C ASP A 242 -0.56 7.64 -16.36
N SER A 243 -1.70 7.11 -15.92
CA SER A 243 -1.75 6.22 -14.76
C SER A 243 -0.91 4.97 -14.96
N VAL A 244 -1.06 4.27 -16.10
CA VAL A 244 -0.26 3.06 -16.37
C VAL A 244 1.23 3.38 -16.42
N ARG A 245 1.63 4.44 -17.12
CA ARG A 245 3.03 4.88 -17.16
C ARG A 245 3.61 5.13 -15.76
N ALA A 246 2.85 5.79 -14.90
CA ALA A 246 3.23 6.04 -13.51
C ALA A 246 3.44 4.74 -12.70
N HIS A 247 2.68 3.69 -12.98
CA HIS A 247 2.80 2.38 -12.30
C HIS A 247 3.86 1.46 -12.92
N LEU A 248 4.44 1.82 -14.07
CA LEU A 248 5.57 1.11 -14.68
C LEU A 248 6.93 1.57 -14.15
N LEU A 249 6.96 2.59 -13.30
CA LEU A 249 8.19 3.09 -12.69
C LEU A 249 8.73 2.08 -11.67
N SER A 250 9.78 1.33 -12.05
CA SER A 250 10.35 0.24 -11.27
C SER A 250 11.79 -0.05 -11.72
N ASP A 251 12.67 -0.43 -10.79
CA ASP A 251 14.03 -0.94 -11.10
C ASP A 251 14.06 -2.47 -11.24
N VAL A 252 12.91 -3.13 -11.09
CA VAL A 252 12.70 -4.57 -11.30
C VAL A 252 11.64 -4.83 -12.37
N PRO A 253 11.63 -6.02 -13.01
CA PRO A 253 10.62 -6.36 -14.02
C PRO A 253 9.18 -6.23 -13.50
N VAL A 254 8.31 -5.62 -14.31
CA VAL A 254 6.88 -5.45 -14.00
C VAL A 254 6.05 -6.39 -14.88
N GLY A 255 5.14 -7.13 -14.24
CA GLY A 255 4.16 -7.99 -14.92
C GLY A 255 2.75 -7.44 -14.80
N VAL A 256 1.86 -7.88 -15.68
CA VAL A 256 0.42 -7.54 -15.66
C VAL A 256 -0.41 -8.80 -15.49
N LEU A 257 -1.30 -8.79 -14.50
CA LEU A 257 -2.34 -9.81 -14.39
C LEU A 257 -3.35 -9.60 -15.51
N LEU A 258 -3.53 -10.61 -16.35
CA LEU A 258 -4.40 -10.56 -17.52
C LEU A 258 -5.54 -11.56 -17.35
N SER A 259 -6.77 -11.04 -17.35
CA SER A 259 -8.01 -11.81 -17.36
C SER A 259 -8.68 -11.67 -18.73
N GLY A 260 -9.84 -12.31 -18.93
CA GLY A 260 -10.68 -12.09 -20.12
C GLY A 260 -11.44 -10.75 -20.08
N GLY A 261 -11.42 -10.06 -18.95
CA GLY A 261 -12.13 -8.81 -18.72
C GLY A 261 -11.52 -7.59 -19.42
N VAL A 262 -12.38 -6.60 -19.70
CA VAL A 262 -12.00 -5.34 -20.37
C VAL A 262 -10.97 -4.53 -19.58
N ASP A 263 -11.02 -4.59 -18.24
CA ASP A 263 -10.16 -3.78 -17.37
C ASP A 263 -8.70 -4.22 -17.49
N SER A 264 -8.42 -5.51 -17.23
CA SER A 264 -7.06 -6.05 -17.37
C SER A 264 -6.57 -6.01 -18.81
N ALA A 265 -7.46 -6.19 -19.79
CA ALA A 265 -7.11 -6.09 -21.19
C ALA A 265 -6.67 -4.67 -21.57
N ALA A 266 -7.37 -3.64 -21.06
CA ALA A 266 -7.00 -2.25 -21.25
C ALA A 266 -5.67 -1.91 -20.57
N LEU A 267 -5.43 -2.41 -19.34
CA LEU A 267 -4.16 -2.22 -18.64
C LEU A 267 -3.00 -2.89 -19.38
N ALA A 268 -3.14 -4.15 -19.82
CA ALA A 268 -2.12 -4.86 -20.57
C ALA A 268 -1.82 -4.18 -21.91
N ALA A 269 -2.86 -3.73 -22.61
CA ALA A 269 -2.72 -2.98 -23.86
C ALA A 269 -1.94 -1.67 -23.68
N LEU A 270 -2.28 -0.89 -22.65
CA LEU A 270 -1.60 0.36 -22.34
C LEU A 270 -0.16 0.10 -21.89
N ALA A 271 0.07 -0.90 -21.03
CA ALA A 271 1.41 -1.25 -20.57
C ALA A 271 2.33 -1.63 -21.74
N ALA A 272 1.85 -2.51 -22.63
CA ALA A 272 2.59 -2.94 -23.82
C ALA A 272 2.88 -1.80 -24.81
N GLN A 273 2.11 -0.72 -24.78
CA GLN A 273 2.37 0.48 -25.59
C GLN A 273 3.37 1.45 -24.96
N GLU A 274 3.56 1.38 -23.64
CA GLU A 274 4.42 2.29 -22.89
C GLU A 274 5.84 1.75 -22.68
N THR A 275 6.06 0.45 -22.91
CA THR A 275 7.40 -0.16 -22.90
C THR A 275 7.80 -0.70 -24.28
N PRO A 276 9.07 -0.57 -24.68
CA PRO A 276 9.57 -1.20 -25.90
C PRO A 276 9.76 -2.72 -25.78
N GLU A 277 9.85 -3.25 -24.56
CA GLU A 277 10.04 -4.68 -24.29
C GLU A 277 8.69 -5.38 -24.10
N PRO A 278 8.54 -6.65 -24.51
CA PRO A 278 7.33 -7.42 -24.27
C PRO A 278 6.99 -7.45 -22.78
N VAL A 279 5.81 -6.93 -22.41
CA VAL A 279 5.30 -7.03 -21.03
C VAL A 279 5.02 -8.49 -20.71
N HIS A 280 5.42 -8.95 -19.53
CA HIS A 280 5.02 -10.25 -19.03
C HIS A 280 3.56 -10.20 -18.58
N THR A 281 2.70 -11.05 -19.15
CA THR A 281 1.30 -11.16 -18.74
C THR A 281 1.03 -12.53 -18.11
N PHE A 282 0.24 -12.54 -17.03
CA PHE A 282 -0.05 -13.75 -16.28
C PHE A 282 -1.55 -13.99 -16.20
N THR A 283 -2.01 -15.17 -16.60
CA THR A 283 -3.41 -15.58 -16.50
C THR A 283 -3.51 -16.88 -15.72
N ILE A 284 -4.43 -16.89 -14.75
CA ILE A 284 -4.78 -18.09 -14.00
C ILE A 284 -6.07 -18.66 -14.60
N GLY A 285 -5.99 -19.89 -15.09
CA GLY A 285 -7.13 -20.63 -15.61
C GLY A 285 -7.58 -21.73 -14.65
N PHE A 286 -8.82 -22.16 -14.81
CA PHE A 286 -9.41 -23.28 -14.07
C PHE A 286 -9.68 -24.47 -15.01
N ALA A 287 -9.71 -25.68 -14.45
CA ALA A 287 -10.08 -26.87 -15.22
C ALA A 287 -11.55 -26.83 -15.67
N GLU A 288 -12.39 -26.15 -14.91
CA GLU A 288 -13.79 -25.90 -15.24
C GLU A 288 -13.90 -24.77 -16.27
N ARG A 289 -14.33 -25.11 -17.49
CA ARG A 289 -14.38 -24.18 -18.62
C ARG A 289 -15.22 -22.93 -18.39
N SER A 290 -16.23 -23.00 -17.52
CA SER A 290 -17.11 -21.85 -17.21
C SER A 290 -16.39 -20.73 -16.47
N PHE A 291 -15.24 -21.00 -15.87
CA PHE A 291 -14.42 -20.04 -15.14
C PHE A 291 -13.07 -19.79 -15.84
N ASP A 292 -12.88 -20.32 -17.05
CA ASP A 292 -11.60 -20.30 -17.76
C ASP A 292 -11.56 -19.18 -18.79
N GLU A 293 -10.92 -18.07 -18.43
CA GLU A 293 -10.81 -16.87 -19.26
C GLU A 293 -9.54 -16.84 -20.15
N ARG A 294 -8.75 -17.93 -20.15
CA ARG A 294 -7.46 -17.98 -20.88
C ARG A 294 -7.60 -17.74 -22.37
N ALA A 295 -8.70 -18.18 -22.99
CA ALA A 295 -8.92 -17.98 -24.41
C ALA A 295 -8.99 -16.48 -24.76
N ASP A 296 -9.72 -15.69 -23.97
CA ASP A 296 -9.87 -14.25 -24.18
C ASP A 296 -8.59 -13.51 -23.82
N ALA A 297 -7.92 -13.89 -22.72
CA ALA A 297 -6.61 -13.36 -22.34
C ALA A 297 -5.57 -13.57 -23.46
N ARG A 298 -5.56 -14.75 -24.10
CA ARG A 298 -4.63 -15.06 -25.20
C ARG A 298 -4.84 -14.15 -26.41
N LEU A 299 -6.08 -13.81 -26.74
CA LEU A 299 -6.38 -12.87 -27.83
C LEU A 299 -5.75 -11.49 -27.57
N VAL A 300 -5.80 -11.01 -26.32
CA VAL A 300 -5.17 -9.74 -25.93
C VAL A 300 -3.65 -9.88 -25.99
N ALA A 301 -3.10 -10.95 -25.43
CA ALA A 301 -1.67 -11.20 -25.42
C ALA A 301 -1.06 -11.27 -26.83
N GLU A 302 -1.69 -12.00 -27.75
CA GLU A 302 -1.28 -12.10 -29.16
C GLU A 302 -1.37 -10.75 -29.87
N ARG A 303 -2.43 -9.98 -29.62
CA ARG A 303 -2.63 -8.67 -30.24
C ARG A 303 -1.57 -7.65 -29.84
N TYR A 304 -1.12 -7.68 -28.59
CA TYR A 304 -0.15 -6.72 -28.04
C TYR A 304 1.27 -7.29 -27.92
N GLY A 305 1.49 -8.54 -28.37
CA GLY A 305 2.82 -9.17 -28.39
C GLY A 305 3.44 -9.35 -27.00
N THR A 306 2.62 -9.62 -25.97
CA THR A 306 3.11 -9.80 -24.60
C THR A 306 3.76 -11.16 -24.40
N GLU A 307 4.71 -11.28 -23.47
CA GLU A 307 5.21 -12.59 -23.04
C GLU A 307 4.17 -13.23 -22.10
N HIS A 308 3.34 -14.11 -22.64
CA HIS A 308 2.15 -14.61 -21.95
C HIS A 308 2.38 -15.93 -21.21
N HIS A 309 2.00 -15.94 -19.93
CA HIS A 309 2.14 -17.06 -19.01
C HIS A 309 0.76 -17.51 -18.54
N GLU A 310 0.41 -18.77 -18.81
CA GLU A 310 -0.84 -19.37 -18.36
C GLU A 310 -0.57 -20.42 -17.27
N LEU A 311 -1.22 -20.25 -16.12
CA LEU A 311 -1.15 -21.16 -14.98
C LEU A 311 -2.51 -21.84 -14.82
N LEU A 312 -2.55 -23.17 -14.94
CA LEU A 312 -3.77 -23.93 -14.69
C LEU A 312 -3.83 -24.35 -13.22
N VAL A 313 -4.79 -23.79 -12.49
CA VAL A 313 -5.03 -24.16 -11.10
C VAL A 313 -6.01 -25.33 -11.04
N ARG A 314 -5.62 -26.36 -10.28
CA ARG A 314 -6.52 -27.39 -9.78
C ARG A 314 -6.66 -27.13 -8.29
N PRO A 315 -7.72 -26.45 -7.84
CA PRO A 315 -7.82 -26.09 -6.45
C PRO A 315 -7.95 -27.37 -5.60
N GLU A 316 -7.13 -27.47 -4.56
CA GLU A 316 -7.34 -28.37 -3.42
C GLU A 316 -7.88 -27.51 -2.27
N PRO A 317 -9.19 -27.22 -2.23
CA PRO A 317 -9.75 -26.10 -1.46
C PRO A 317 -9.44 -26.19 0.03
N GLU A 318 -9.34 -27.41 0.55
CA GLU A 318 -9.10 -27.72 1.97
C GLU A 318 -7.74 -27.21 2.46
N LEU A 319 -6.69 -27.29 1.63
CA LEU A 319 -5.35 -26.78 1.98
C LEU A 319 -5.26 -25.26 1.80
N LEU A 320 -5.93 -24.75 0.77
CA LEU A 320 -5.91 -23.32 0.42
C LEU A 320 -6.69 -22.46 1.42
N LEU A 321 -7.79 -22.94 1.99
CA LEU A 321 -8.58 -22.15 2.95
C LEU A 321 -7.77 -21.73 4.17
N ARG A 322 -6.93 -22.61 4.73
CA ARG A 322 -6.08 -22.26 5.86
C ARG A 322 -5.04 -21.22 5.47
N ALA A 323 -4.39 -21.40 4.32
CA ALA A 323 -3.38 -20.49 3.83
C ALA A 323 -3.95 -19.09 3.55
N LEU A 324 -5.16 -19.01 2.97
CA LEU A 324 -5.87 -17.75 2.77
C LEU A 324 -6.26 -17.10 4.11
N ALA A 325 -6.82 -17.88 5.05
CA ALA A 325 -7.18 -17.37 6.37
C ALA A 325 -5.96 -16.82 7.13
N GLU A 326 -4.80 -17.47 6.97
CA GLU A 326 -3.54 -16.93 7.43
C GLU A 326 -3.21 -15.65 6.64
N ALA A 327 -3.16 -15.64 5.31
CA ALA A 327 -2.76 -14.48 4.51
C ALA A 327 -3.58 -13.19 4.73
N PHE A 328 -4.90 -13.27 4.95
CA PHE A 328 -5.75 -12.09 5.14
C PHE A 328 -5.80 -11.58 6.59
N ASP A 329 -5.43 -12.41 7.57
CA ASP A 329 -5.49 -12.16 9.01
C ASP A 329 -6.87 -11.76 9.59
N GLU A 330 -7.91 -11.69 8.77
CA GLU A 330 -9.32 -11.54 9.15
C GLU A 330 -10.25 -12.13 8.08
N PRO A 331 -11.54 -12.38 8.39
CA PRO A 331 -12.49 -12.89 7.41
C PRO A 331 -12.63 -11.97 6.18
N PHE A 332 -12.39 -12.55 5.00
CA PHE A 332 -12.52 -11.89 3.70
C PHE A 332 -13.07 -12.88 2.69
N ALA A 333 -14.23 -12.57 2.09
CA ALA A 333 -14.96 -13.46 1.21
C ALA A 333 -14.95 -12.93 -0.23
N ASP A 334 -13.80 -13.07 -0.88
CA ASP A 334 -13.60 -12.82 -2.31
C ASP A 334 -13.17 -14.12 -3.00
N SER A 335 -13.94 -14.56 -4.00
CA SER A 335 -13.60 -15.76 -4.79
C SER A 335 -12.26 -15.61 -5.53
N SER A 336 -11.85 -14.38 -5.82
CA SER A 336 -10.59 -14.04 -6.50
C SER A 336 -9.37 -14.20 -5.59
N ALA A 337 -9.56 -14.28 -4.27
CA ALA A 337 -8.47 -14.49 -3.32
C ALA A 337 -7.69 -15.79 -3.58
N LEU A 338 -8.39 -16.83 -4.03
CA LEU A 338 -7.81 -18.14 -4.29
C LEU A 338 -6.81 -18.13 -5.46
N PRO A 339 -7.18 -17.66 -6.68
CA PRO A 339 -6.22 -17.52 -7.76
C PRO A 339 -5.13 -16.50 -7.41
N THR A 340 -5.43 -15.38 -6.75
CA THR A 340 -4.40 -14.38 -6.41
C THR A 340 -3.32 -14.91 -5.45
N TYR A 341 -3.64 -15.87 -4.59
CA TYR A 341 -2.67 -16.48 -3.67
C TYR A 341 -1.68 -17.44 -4.36
N LEU A 342 -2.10 -18.06 -5.48
CA LEU A 342 -1.36 -19.11 -6.18
C LEU A 342 -0.35 -18.56 -7.19
#